data_AF-A0A8H8XRP7-F1
#
_entry.id   AF-A0A8H8XRP7-F1
#
_cell.length_a   1.000
_cell.length_b   1.000
_cell.length_c   1.000
_cell.angle_alpha   90.00
_cell.angle_beta   90.00
_cell.angle_gamma   90.00
#
_symmetry.space_group_name_H-M   'P 1'
#
loop_
_entity.id
_entity.type
_entity.pdbx_description
1 polymer ?
#
loop_
_entity_poly.entity_id
_entity_poly.type
_entity_poly.pdbx_seq_one_letter_code
_entity_poly.pdbx_strand_id
1 'polypeptide(L)'
;MKHDPARNPSALCARASAHRAMAVAALHSDSSLSNRLRRYNHHMSIARALEGEAAQQQTTSTRDPRTALAWLKAGKALRIDSLNLRDHLRHVRALAALEARGGVQ
;
A
#
# COMPACT_ATOMS: atom_id res chain seq x y z
N MET A 1 23.40 10.40 0.97
CA MET A 1 22.55 9.25 0.58
C MET A 1 21.11 9.63 0.86
N LYS A 2 20.28 9.82 -0.18
CA LYS A 2 18.84 10.08 0.01
C LYS A 2 18.26 8.78 0.56
N HIS A 3 17.85 8.79 1.83
CA HIS A 3 16.94 7.77 2.31
C HIS A 3 15.66 7.93 1.50
N ASP A 4 15.36 7.01 0.59
CA ASP A 4 13.99 6.81 0.13
C ASP A 4 13.22 6.40 1.38
N PRO A 5 12.39 7.30 1.96
CA PRO A 5 11.57 6.87 3.07
C PRO A 5 10.68 5.80 2.46
N ALA A 6 10.80 4.56 2.95
CA ALA A 6 9.88 3.49 2.67
C ALA A 6 8.49 4.13 2.63
N ARG A 7 7.92 4.22 1.42
CA ARG A 7 6.69 4.99 1.18
C ARG A 7 5.65 4.27 2.03
N ASN A 8 5.35 4.82 3.20
CA ASN A 8 4.39 4.15 4.07
C ASN A 8 3.09 4.01 3.27
N PRO A 9 2.44 2.83 3.27
CA PRO A 9 1.24 2.61 2.49
C PRO A 9 0.14 3.61 2.87
N SER A 10 0.09 4.03 4.14
CA SER A 10 -0.78 5.11 4.62
C SER A 10 -0.50 6.47 3.95
N ALA A 11 0.76 6.80 3.69
CA ALA A 11 1.15 8.02 3.00
C ALA A 11 0.81 7.97 1.50
N LEU A 12 0.89 6.79 0.87
CA LEU A 12 0.42 6.59 -0.51
C LEU A 12 -1.10 6.75 -0.62
N CYS A 13 -1.86 6.13 0.30
CA CYS A 13 -3.31 6.31 0.36
C CYS A 13 -3.71 7.77 0.55
N ALA A 14 -3.01 8.51 1.42
CA ALA A 14 -3.26 9.94 1.63
C ALA A 14 -2.95 10.79 0.38
N ARG A 15 -1.91 10.45 -0.40
CA ARG A 15 -1.63 11.12 -1.67
C ARG A 15 -2.67 10.79 -2.73
N ALA A 16 -3.11 9.54 -2.79
CA ALA A 16 -4.18 9.13 -3.71
C ALA A 16 -5.50 9.87 -3.41
N SER A 17 -5.88 10.02 -2.14
CA SER A 17 -7.07 10.78 -1.75
C SER A 17 -6.94 12.27 -2.07
N ALA A 18 -5.75 12.86 -1.87
CA ALA A 18 -5.49 14.24 -2.28
C ALA A 18 -5.66 14.44 -3.79
N HIS A 19 -5.15 13.53 -4.62
CA HIS A 19 -5.35 13.59 -6.07
C HIS A 19 -6.83 13.43 -6.46
N ARG A 20 -7.61 12.60 -5.77
CA ARG A 20 -9.07 12.54 -5.99
C ARG A 20 -9.75 13.87 -5.69
N ALA A 21 -9.38 14.51 -4.58
CA ALA A 21 -9.92 15.83 -4.24
C ALA A 21 -9.57 16.87 -5.31
N MET A 22 -8.33 16.86 -5.82
CA MET A 22 -7.90 17.73 -6.93
C MET A 22 -8.65 17.43 -8.24
N ALA A 23 -8.94 16.15 -8.54
CA ALA A 23 -9.77 15.77 -9.68
C ALA A 23 -11.19 16.36 -9.57
N VAL A 24 -11.83 16.28 -8.39
CA VAL A 24 -13.16 16.86 -8.17
C VAL A 24 -13.11 18.39 -8.26
N ALA A 25 -12.10 19.03 -7.68
CA ALA A 25 -11.90 20.48 -7.80
C ALA A 25 -11.70 20.92 -9.27
N ALA A 26 -11.05 20.10 -10.11
CA ALA A 26 -10.90 20.41 -11.52
C ALA A 26 -12.24 20.45 -12.28
N LEU A 27 -13.21 19.62 -11.90
CA LEU A 27 -14.56 19.63 -12.47
C LEU A 27 -15.32 20.92 -12.14
N HIS A 28 -15.05 21.52 -10.97
CA HIS A 28 -15.64 22.78 -10.54
C HIS A 28 -14.93 24.03 -11.05
N SER A 29 -13.80 23.89 -11.75
CA SER A 29 -13.07 25.07 -12.27
C SER A 29 -13.80 25.71 -13.46
N ASP A 30 -13.65 27.03 -13.62
CA ASP A 30 -14.28 27.81 -14.71
C ASP A 30 -13.60 27.64 -16.08
N SER A 31 -12.70 26.66 -16.22
CA SER A 31 -12.02 26.37 -17.48
C SER A 31 -12.91 25.61 -18.47
N SER A 32 -12.53 25.60 -19.76
CA SER A 32 -13.28 24.87 -20.79
C SER A 32 -13.48 23.40 -20.44
N LEU A 33 -14.60 22.81 -20.89
CA LEU A 33 -14.94 21.41 -20.60
C LEU A 33 -13.79 20.43 -20.93
N SER A 34 -13.12 20.61 -22.07
CA SER A 34 -11.98 19.79 -22.47
C SER A 34 -10.80 19.89 -21.49
N ASN A 35 -10.52 21.08 -20.95
CA ASN A 35 -9.47 21.27 -19.95
C ASN A 35 -9.84 20.65 -18.59
N ARG A 36 -11.10 20.78 -18.15
CA ARG A 36 -11.59 20.16 -16.92
C ARG A 36 -11.47 18.63 -16.98
N LEU A 37 -11.92 18.03 -18.08
CA LEU A 37 -11.82 16.58 -18.29
C LEU A 37 -10.36 16.11 -18.34
N ARG A 38 -9.48 16.85 -19.03
CA ARG A 38 -8.05 16.52 -19.07
C ARG A 38 -7.42 16.52 -17.68
N ARG A 39 -7.67 17.56 -16.88
CA ARG A 39 -7.15 17.68 -15.50
C ARG A 39 -7.72 16.61 -14.58
N TYR A 40 -9.01 16.33 -14.68
CA TYR A 40 -9.67 15.25 -13.96
C TYR A 40 -9.00 13.90 -14.26
N ASN A 41 -8.86 13.56 -15.54
CA ASN A 41 -8.25 12.30 -15.97
C ASN A 41 -6.80 12.18 -15.51
N HIS A 42 -6.03 13.27 -15.58
CA HIS A 42 -4.65 13.30 -15.10
C HIS A 42 -4.56 12.99 -13.60
N HIS A 43 -5.36 13.67 -12.77
CA HIS A 43 -5.39 13.42 -11.33
C HIS A 43 -5.92 12.02 -10.98
N MET A 44 -6.94 11.52 -11.69
CA MET A 44 -7.45 10.16 -11.50
C MET A 44 -6.43 9.09 -11.91
N SER A 45 -5.67 9.31 -12.98
CA SER A 45 -4.59 8.41 -13.39
C SER A 45 -3.52 8.28 -12.31
N ILE A 46 -3.08 9.41 -11.73
CA ILE A 46 -2.11 9.40 -10.62
C ILE A 46 -2.70 8.73 -9.39
N ALA A 47 -3.95 9.02 -9.02
CA ALA A 47 -4.59 8.40 -7.86
C ALA A 47 -4.63 6.87 -8.00
N ARG A 48 -5.03 6.36 -9.17
CA ARG A 48 -5.06 4.91 -9.45
C ARG A 48 -3.67 4.28 -9.42
N ALA A 49 -2.65 4.96 -9.94
CA ALA A 49 -1.27 4.48 -9.89
C ALA A 49 -0.78 4.35 -8.44
N LEU A 50 -1.02 5.38 -7.61
CA LEU A 50 -0.65 5.38 -6.19
C LEU A 50 -1.40 4.31 -5.39
N GLU A 51 -2.65 4.02 -5.73
CA GLU A 51 -3.40 2.93 -5.11
C GLU A 51 -2.90 1.55 -5.52
N GLY A 52 -2.48 1.39 -6.78
CA GLY A 52 -1.80 0.17 -7.24
C GLY A 52 -0.51 -0.07 -6.45
N GLU A 53 0.33 0.97 -6.30
CA GLU A 53 1.53 0.92 -5.46
C GLU A 53 1.18 0.60 -3.99
N ALA A 54 0.16 1.26 -3.43
CA ALA A 54 -0.26 1.04 -2.05
C ALA A 54 -0.79 -0.38 -1.83
N ALA A 55 -1.58 -0.92 -2.76
CA ALA A 55 -2.10 -2.29 -2.71
C ALA A 55 -0.97 -3.32 -2.82
N GLN A 56 0.01 -3.09 -3.70
CA GLN A 56 1.22 -3.91 -3.78
C GLN A 56 2.01 -3.87 -2.47
N GLN A 57 2.15 -2.69 -1.85
CA GLN A 57 2.86 -2.56 -0.58
C GLN A 57 2.10 -3.18 0.60
N GLN A 58 0.77 -3.04 0.62
CA GLN A 58 -0.11 -3.64 1.63
C GLN A 58 -0.10 -5.17 1.56
N THR A 59 -0.05 -5.72 0.34
CA THR A 59 0.09 -7.18 0.12
C THR A 59 1.48 -7.70 0.45
N THR A 60 2.52 -6.87 0.35
CA THR A 60 3.86 -7.25 0.79
C THR A 60 4.09 -7.05 2.28
N SER A 61 3.40 -6.14 2.95
CA SER A 61 3.63 -5.75 4.36
C SER A 61 3.01 -6.74 5.35
N THR A 62 3.86 -7.33 6.19
CA THR A 62 3.48 -8.30 7.24
C THR A 62 2.82 -7.61 8.44
N ARG A 63 1.59 -7.12 8.30
CA ARG A 63 0.83 -6.53 9.43
C ARG A 63 0.02 -7.58 10.21
N ASP A 64 -0.42 -8.64 9.54
CA ASP A 64 -1.06 -9.83 10.12
C ASP A 64 -0.23 -11.08 9.81
N PRO A 65 0.31 -11.78 10.83
CA PRO A 65 1.14 -12.97 10.62
C PRO A 65 0.35 -14.15 10.02
N ARG A 66 -0.97 -14.22 10.16
CA ARG A 66 -1.77 -15.32 9.56
C ARG A 66 -1.89 -15.18 8.05
N THR A 67 -2.24 -13.98 7.58
CA THR A 67 -2.33 -13.68 6.15
C THR A 67 -0.97 -13.84 5.47
N ALA A 68 0.10 -13.41 6.16
CA ALA A 68 1.47 -13.58 5.71
C ALA A 68 1.85 -15.07 5.55
N LEU A 69 1.52 -15.91 6.52
CA LEU A 69 1.76 -17.36 6.43
C LEU A 69 0.97 -18.00 5.28
N ALA A 70 -0.29 -17.60 5.08
CA ALA A 70 -1.11 -18.09 3.96
C ALA A 70 -0.51 -17.71 2.59
N TRP A 71 0.03 -16.49 2.47
CA TRP A 71 0.72 -16.02 1.27
C TRP A 71 2.01 -16.79 0.98
N LEU A 72 2.82 -17.05 2.02
CA LEU A 72 4.02 -17.87 1.92
C LEU A 72 3.67 -19.30 1.48
N LYS A 73 2.62 -19.90 2.05
CA LYS A 73 2.12 -21.22 1.64
C LYS A 73 1.60 -21.24 0.20
N ALA A 74 1.10 -20.11 -0.31
CA ALA A 74 0.72 -19.93 -1.71
C ALA A 74 1.92 -19.68 -2.65
N GLY A 75 3.16 -19.78 -2.16
CA GLY A 75 4.39 -19.61 -2.94
C GLY A 75 4.73 -18.15 -3.27
N LYS A 76 4.11 -17.17 -2.61
CA LYS A 76 4.35 -15.74 -2.85
C LYS A 76 5.46 -15.20 -1.95
N ALA A 77 6.32 -14.34 -2.50
CA ALA A 77 7.36 -13.65 -1.74
C ALA A 77 6.74 -12.58 -0.81
N LEU A 78 7.28 -12.47 0.41
CA LEU A 78 6.79 -11.58 1.46
C LEU A 78 7.88 -10.60 1.91
N ARG A 79 7.54 -9.31 2.10
CA ARG A 79 8.46 -8.30 2.62
C ARG A 79 8.11 -7.99 4.08
N ILE A 80 9.05 -8.23 4.99
CA ILE A 80 8.83 -7.88 6.41
C ILE A 80 9.27 -6.43 6.61
N ASP A 81 8.32 -5.51 6.55
CA ASP A 81 8.54 -4.12 6.92
C ASP A 81 8.58 -4.02 8.45
N SER A 82 9.78 -3.87 9.00
CA SER A 82 10.03 -3.73 10.44
C SER A 82 10.74 -2.42 10.74
N LEU A 83 10.27 -1.68 11.74
CA LEU A 83 10.90 -0.41 12.14
C LEU A 83 12.28 -0.61 12.79
N ASN A 84 12.54 -1.79 13.35
CA ASN A 84 13.81 -2.17 13.97
C ASN A 84 13.96 -3.71 14.07
N LEU A 85 15.14 -4.18 14.46
CA LEU A 85 15.46 -5.61 14.60
C LEU A 85 14.54 -6.34 15.61
N ARG A 86 14.16 -5.69 16.71
CA ARG A 86 13.28 -6.31 17.71
C ARG A 86 11.89 -6.59 17.13
N ASP A 87 11.39 -5.65 16.34
CA ASP A 87 10.12 -5.75 15.62
C ASP A 87 10.19 -6.85 14.55
N HIS A 88 11.29 -6.90 13.80
CA HIS A 88 11.56 -7.98 12.84
C HIS A 88 11.52 -9.36 13.50
N LEU A 89 12.23 -9.55 14.61
CA LEU A 89 12.25 -10.81 15.36
C LEU A 89 10.87 -11.15 15.95
N ARG A 90 10.06 -10.15 16.31
CA ARG A 90 8.68 -10.37 16.76
C ARG A 90 7.82 -10.92 15.61
N HIS A 91 7.97 -10.40 14.39
CA HIS A 91 7.29 -10.93 13.21
C HIS A 91 7.70 -12.37 12.89
N VAL A 92 9.00 -12.66 12.90
CA VAL A 92 9.52 -14.03 12.65
C VAL A 92 9.01 -15.02 13.70
N ARG A 93 9.05 -14.65 14.99
CA ARG A 93 8.52 -15.50 16.08
C ARG A 93 7.03 -15.72 15.97
N ALA A 94 6.25 -14.71 15.57
CA ALA A 94 4.82 -14.85 15.36
C ALA A 94 4.50 -15.80 14.21
N LEU A 95 5.26 -15.75 13.11
CA LEU A 95 5.14 -16.70 11.99
C LEU A 95 5.48 -18.13 12.43
N ALA A 96 6.61 -18.33 13.12
CA ALA A 96 7.02 -19.64 13.63
C ALA A 96 6.00 -20.23 14.62
N ALA A 97 5.41 -19.41 15.48
CA ALA A 97 4.37 -19.84 16.41
C ALA A 97 3.06 -20.26 15.71
N LEU A 98 2.69 -19.59 14.60
CA LEU A 98 1.53 -19.98 13.80
C LEU A 98 1.78 -21.27 13.00
N GLU A 99 2.99 -21.45 12.49
CA GLU A 99 3.39 -22.70 11.85
C GLU A 99 3.35 -23.87 12.84
N ALA A 100 3.92 -23.70 14.04
CA ALA A 100 3.96 -24.71 15.09
C ALA A 100 2.56 -25.08 15.64
N ARG A 101 1.60 -24.15 15.59
CA ARG A 101 0.19 -24.43 15.98
C ARG A 101 -0.57 -25.26 14.95
N GLY A 102 0.00 -25.50 13.77
CA GLY A 102 -0.70 -26.15 12.66
C GLY A 102 -1.75 -25.21 12.08
N GLY A 103 -1.78 -25.07 10.76
CA GLY A 103 -2.87 -24.36 10.09
C GLY A 103 -4.18 -25.12 10.29
N VAL A 104 -4.91 -24.78 11.34
CA VAL A 104 -6.29 -25.22 11.50
C VAL A 104 -7.12 -24.37 10.53
N GLN A 105 -7.71 -25.06 9.56
CA GLN A 105 -8.66 -24.55 8.59
C GLN A 105 -9.88 -23.95 9.29
#